data_AF-A0A6G6K1L6-F1
#
_entry.id   AF-A0A6G6K1L6-F1
#
_cell.length_a   1.000
_cell.length_b   1.000
_cell.length_c   1.000
_cell.angle_alpha   90.00
_cell.angle_beta   90.00
_cell.angle_gamma   90.00
#
_symmetry.space_group_name_H-M   'P 1'
#
loop_
_entity.id
_entity.type
_entity.pdbx_description
1 polymer ?
#
loop_
_entity_poly.entity_id
_entity_poly.type
_entity_poly.pdbx_seq_one_letter_code
_entity_poly.pdbx_strand_id
1 'polypeptide(L)'
;MILPGHISDEAHFVFNGFAHLLTETERLAWRNLQVQFKRHHSEDDATRRGLSNWLHHSPEVGALLADGPERFYRRVVRRLYDERRADLNLCPKCGSLCRTPEACLCPACNHTWYHLRGAPNDSSGIQPPP
;
A
#
# COMPACT_ATOMS: atom_id res chain seq x y z
N MET A 1 -1.13 8.71 2.25
CA MET A 1 -1.81 9.09 0.99
C MET A 1 -3.31 8.85 1.16
N ILE A 2 -4.20 9.63 0.53
CA ILE A 2 -5.65 9.41 0.65
C ILE A 2 -6.07 8.28 -0.29
N LEU A 3 -6.71 7.25 0.27
CA LEU A 3 -7.33 6.16 -0.47
C LEU A 3 -8.86 6.29 -0.34
N PRO A 4 -9.58 6.65 -1.42
CA PRO A 4 -11.03 6.87 -1.36
C PRO A 4 -11.83 5.61 -1.04
N GLY A 5 -12.86 5.71 -0.20
CA GLY A 5 -13.75 4.60 0.17
C GLY A 5 -13.33 3.88 1.46
N HIS A 6 -14.01 2.78 1.81
CA HIS A 6 -13.64 1.98 2.97
C HIS A 6 -12.47 1.06 2.63
N ILE A 7 -11.34 1.28 3.29
CA ILE A 7 -10.08 0.58 3.03
C ILE A 7 -9.71 -0.32 4.21
N SER A 8 -9.20 -1.52 3.91
CA SER A 8 -8.55 -2.34 4.93
C SER A 8 -7.14 -1.83 5.22
N ASP A 9 -6.62 -2.18 6.40
CA ASP A 9 -5.21 -1.91 6.76
C ASP A 9 -4.24 -2.51 5.73
N GLU A 10 -4.52 -3.71 5.24
CA GLU A 10 -3.71 -4.38 4.22
C GLU A 10 -3.68 -3.58 2.91
N ALA A 11 -4.84 -3.09 2.45
CA ALA A 11 -4.89 -2.21 1.29
C ALA A 11 -4.07 -0.94 1.56
N HIS A 12 -4.23 -0.34 2.74
CA HIS A 12 -3.45 0.83 3.10
C HIS A 12 -1.93 0.55 3.05
N PHE A 13 -1.46 -0.59 3.55
CA PHE A 13 -0.05 -0.96 3.49
C PHE A 13 0.40 -1.24 2.06
N VAL A 14 -0.38 -1.98 1.26
CA VAL A 14 -0.08 -2.26 -0.14
C VAL A 14 0.12 -0.98 -0.93
N PHE A 15 -0.84 -0.06 -0.87
CA PHE A 15 -0.81 1.14 -1.72
C PHE A 15 0.17 2.22 -1.21
N ASN A 16 0.54 2.25 0.08
CA ASN A 16 1.53 3.22 0.57
C ASN A 16 2.97 2.66 0.64
N GLY A 17 3.14 1.37 0.94
CA GLY A 17 4.44 0.73 1.17
C GLY A 17 4.90 -0.20 0.05
N PHE A 18 3.97 -0.78 -0.71
CA PHE A 18 4.25 -1.78 -1.75
C PHE A 18 3.77 -1.33 -3.14
N ALA A 19 3.59 -0.02 -3.36
CA ALA A 19 3.14 0.55 -4.63
C ALA A 19 4.01 0.13 -5.85
N HIS A 20 5.28 -0.21 -5.60
CA HIS A 20 6.20 -0.72 -6.62
C HIS A 20 5.81 -2.12 -7.15
N LEU A 21 5.06 -2.92 -6.37
CA LEU A 21 4.57 -4.24 -6.77
C LEU A 21 3.27 -4.22 -7.60
N LEU A 22 2.63 -3.05 -7.73
CA LEU A 22 1.47 -2.88 -8.61
C LEU A 22 1.90 -3.03 -10.08
N THR A 23 1.02 -3.57 -10.90
CA THR A 23 1.16 -3.47 -12.36
C THR A 23 0.99 -2.04 -12.82
N GLU A 24 1.45 -1.72 -14.03
CA GLU A 24 1.28 -0.36 -14.55
C GLU A 24 -0.19 0.05 -14.64
N THR A 25 -1.06 -0.82 -15.15
CA THR A 25 -2.50 -0.56 -15.23
C THR A 25 -3.13 -0.33 -13.85
N GLU A 26 -2.72 -1.08 -12.82
CA GLU A 26 -3.18 -0.85 -11.44
C GLU A 26 -2.69 0.49 -10.89
N ARG A 27 -1.44 0.90 -11.17
CA ARG A 27 -0.93 2.22 -10.77
C ARG A 27 -1.73 3.35 -11.44
N LEU A 28 -2.03 3.22 -12.73
CA LEU A 28 -2.86 4.18 -13.46
C LEU A 28 -4.29 4.25 -12.91
N ALA A 29 -4.90 3.09 -12.62
CA ALA A 29 -6.22 3.01 -11.99
C ALA A 29 -6.23 3.66 -10.60
N TRP A 30 -5.19 3.40 -9.80
CA TRP A 30 -5.04 4.03 -8.49
C TRP A 30 -4.87 5.55 -8.59
N ARG A 31 -4.06 6.03 -9.54
CA ARG A 31 -3.92 7.46 -9.82
C ARG A 31 -5.25 8.10 -10.21
N ASN A 32 -6.04 7.43 -11.05
CA ASN A 32 -7.40 7.88 -11.40
C ASN A 32 -8.27 8.07 -10.16
N LEU A 33 -8.30 7.12 -9.23
CA LEU A 33 -9.07 7.26 -7.99
C LEU A 33 -8.64 8.48 -7.17
N GLN A 34 -7.34 8.74 -7.06
CA GLN A 34 -6.82 9.92 -6.36
C GLN A 34 -7.23 11.24 -7.04
N VAL A 35 -7.10 11.29 -8.37
CA VAL A 35 -7.47 12.47 -9.17
C VAL A 35 -8.97 12.72 -9.06
N GLN A 36 -9.80 11.68 -9.20
CA GLN A 36 -11.25 11.78 -9.06
C GLN A 36 -11.66 12.26 -7.67
N PHE A 37 -11.04 11.74 -6.62
CA PHE A 37 -11.29 12.18 -5.24
C PHE A 37 -10.93 13.64 -5.03
N LYS A 38 -9.73 14.06 -5.45
CA LYS A 38 -9.30 15.47 -5.36
C LYS A 38 -10.23 16.40 -6.15
N ARG A 39 -10.67 15.95 -7.33
CA ARG A 39 -11.59 16.72 -8.18
C ARG A 39 -12.96 16.87 -7.53
N HIS A 40 -13.49 15.80 -6.93
CA HIS A 40 -14.79 15.83 -6.25
C HIS A 40 -14.79 16.79 -5.04
N HIS A 41 -13.65 16.91 -4.35
CA HIS A 41 -13.49 17.76 -3.16
C HIS A 41 -12.92 19.16 -3.48
N SER A 42 -12.77 19.50 -4.75
CA SER A 42 -12.31 20.83 -5.16
C SER A 42 -13.51 21.73 -5.44
N GLU A 43 -13.55 22.88 -4.78
CA GLU A 43 -14.56 23.93 -4.98
C GLU A 43 -14.20 24.86 -6.16
N ASP A 44 -12.93 24.82 -6.61
CA ASP A 44 -12.45 25.65 -7.72
C ASP A 44 -12.61 24.93 -9.09
N ASP A 45 -13.36 25.56 -9.97
CA ASP A 45 -13.66 25.04 -11.31
C ASP A 45 -12.43 24.91 -12.21
N ALA A 46 -11.46 25.83 -12.09
CA ALA A 46 -10.22 25.75 -12.86
C ALA A 46 -9.41 24.50 -12.44
N THR A 47 -9.30 24.25 -11.14
CA THR A 47 -8.68 23.06 -10.55
C THR A 47 -9.40 21.80 -10.98
N ARG A 48 -10.74 21.77 -10.95
CA ARG A 48 -11.52 20.60 -11.41
C ARG A 48 -11.26 20.24 -12.87
N ARG A 49 -11.18 21.25 -13.75
CA ARG A 49 -10.81 21.07 -15.16
C ARG A 49 -9.38 20.59 -15.31
N GLY A 50 -8.43 21.22 -14.62
CA GLY A 50 -7.02 20.83 -14.65
C GLY A 50 -6.80 19.38 -14.24
N LEU A 51 -7.45 18.92 -13.16
CA LEU A 51 -7.39 17.54 -12.69
C LEU A 51 -7.97 16.54 -13.70
N SER A 52 -8.96 16.94 -14.50
CA SER A 52 -9.55 16.03 -15.49
C SER A 52 -8.55 15.62 -16.58
N ASN A 53 -7.57 16.48 -16.89
CA ASN A 53 -6.48 16.16 -17.83
C ASN A 53 -5.50 15.10 -17.29
N TRP A 54 -5.58 14.77 -16.00
CA TRP A 54 -4.70 13.80 -15.34
C TRP A 54 -5.35 12.41 -15.24
N LEU A 55 -6.55 12.25 -15.79
CA LEU A 55 -7.24 10.97 -15.87
C LEU A 55 -6.75 10.14 -17.05
N HIS A 56 -6.54 8.86 -16.80
CA HIS A 56 -6.27 7.86 -17.82
C HIS A 56 -7.59 7.24 -18.28
N HIS A 57 -7.82 7.24 -19.59
CA HIS A 57 -9.10 6.81 -20.19
C HIS A 57 -9.01 5.44 -20.89
N SER A 58 -8.00 4.63 -20.59
CA SER A 58 -7.86 3.32 -21.22
C SER A 58 -8.99 2.38 -20.77
N PRO A 59 -9.49 1.49 -21.66
CA PRO A 59 -10.53 0.53 -21.31
C PRO A 59 -10.16 -0.37 -20.12
N GLU A 60 -8.88 -0.74 -20.00
CA GLU A 60 -8.35 -1.60 -18.95
C GLU A 60 -8.42 -0.91 -17.58
N VAL A 61 -8.07 0.38 -17.52
CA VAL A 61 -8.22 1.18 -16.30
C VAL A 61 -9.69 1.31 -15.92
N GLY A 62 -10.57 1.53 -16.90
CA GLY A 62 -12.02 1.54 -16.69
C GLY A 62 -12.53 0.22 -16.12
N ALA A 63 -12.10 -0.92 -16.68
CA ALA A 63 -12.48 -2.25 -16.22
C ALA A 63 -12.02 -2.54 -14.77
N LEU A 64 -10.81 -2.11 -14.40
CA LEU A 64 -10.30 -2.26 -13.03
C LEU A 64 -11.11 -1.46 -12.00
N LEU A 65 -11.73 -0.35 -12.41
CA LEU A 65 -12.49 0.55 -11.54
C LEU A 65 -14.01 0.38 -11.62
N ALA A 66 -14.51 -0.47 -12.52
CA ALA A 66 -15.95 -0.63 -12.80
C ALA A 66 -16.77 -0.99 -11.55
N ASP A 67 -16.21 -1.80 -10.66
CA ASP A 67 -16.87 -2.25 -9.41
C ASP A 67 -16.61 -1.31 -8.21
N GLY A 68 -16.01 -0.14 -8.45
CA GLY A 68 -15.66 0.83 -7.43
C GLY A 68 -14.30 0.60 -6.74
N PRO A 69 -13.84 1.59 -5.94
CA PRO A 69 -12.51 1.61 -5.35
C PRO A 69 -12.23 0.45 -4.39
N GLU A 70 -13.20 0.07 -3.56
CA GLU A 70 -13.03 -0.98 -2.55
C GLU A 70 -12.78 -2.35 -3.18
N ARG A 71 -13.54 -2.66 -4.24
CA ARG A 71 -13.37 -3.89 -5.02
C ARG A 71 -12.02 -3.90 -5.74
N PHE A 72 -11.60 -2.77 -6.29
CA PHE A 72 -10.27 -2.61 -6.87
C PHE A 72 -9.17 -2.90 -5.83
N TYR A 73 -9.19 -2.25 -4.67
CA TYR A 73 -8.18 -2.46 -3.63
C TYR A 73 -8.08 -3.91 -3.18
N ARG A 74 -9.23 -4.56 -2.93
CA ARG A 74 -9.26 -5.97 -2.52
C ARG A 74 -8.71 -6.90 -3.59
N ARG A 75 -8.97 -6.63 -4.88
CA ARG A 75 -8.42 -7.41 -5.99
C ARG A 75 -6.89 -7.30 -6.04
N VAL A 76 -6.36 -6.09 -5.90
CA VAL A 76 -4.89 -5.86 -5.89
C VAL A 76 -4.24 -6.57 -4.71
N VAL A 77 -4.80 -6.43 -3.49
CA VAL A 77 -4.28 -7.11 -2.30
C VAL A 77 -4.25 -8.63 -2.51
N ARG A 78 -5.37 -9.21 -2.96
CA ARG A 78 -5.45 -10.66 -3.24
C ARG A 78 -4.42 -11.09 -4.27
N ARG A 79 -4.31 -10.37 -5.40
CA ARG A 79 -3.33 -10.66 -6.44
C ARG A 79 -1.91 -10.68 -5.89
N LEU A 80 -1.54 -9.69 -5.06
CA LEU A 80 -0.20 -9.66 -4.45
C LEU A 80 0.05 -10.84 -3.51
N TYR A 81 -0.94 -11.28 -2.76
CA TYR A 81 -0.84 -12.49 -1.95
C TYR A 81 -0.72 -13.77 -2.77
N ASP A 82 -1.38 -13.84 -3.92
CA ASP A 82 -1.40 -15.02 -4.80
C ASP A 82 -0.12 -15.11 -5.66
N GLU A 83 0.35 -13.98 -6.19
CA GLU A 83 1.43 -13.94 -7.19
C GLU A 83 2.77 -13.45 -6.64
N ARG A 84 2.76 -12.58 -5.63
CA ARG A 84 3.93 -11.80 -5.18
C ARG A 84 4.20 -11.96 -3.68
N ARG A 85 3.74 -13.07 -3.08
CA ARG A 85 3.83 -13.30 -1.63
C ARG A 85 5.24 -13.18 -1.08
N ALA A 86 6.25 -13.65 -1.84
CA ALA A 86 7.65 -13.60 -1.44
C ALA A 86 8.21 -12.17 -1.37
N ASP A 87 7.59 -11.22 -2.08
CA ASP A 87 7.98 -9.80 -2.07
C ASP A 87 7.27 -9.02 -0.95
N LEU A 88 6.30 -9.64 -0.25
CA LEU A 88 5.59 -9.04 0.86
C LEU A 88 6.33 -9.28 2.17
N ASN A 89 6.49 -8.22 2.96
CA ASN A 89 7.00 -8.34 4.32
C ASN A 89 5.87 -8.80 5.26
N LEU A 90 5.84 -10.10 5.55
CA LEU A 90 4.87 -10.71 6.45
C LEU A 90 5.49 -10.94 7.83
N CYS A 91 4.69 -10.73 8.88
CA CYS A 91 5.15 -10.98 10.25
C CYS A 91 5.52 -12.47 10.43
N PRO A 92 6.73 -12.78 10.96
CA PRO A 92 7.14 -14.16 11.17
C PRO A 92 6.31 -14.88 12.26
N LYS A 93 5.67 -14.13 13.18
CA LYS A 93 4.85 -14.69 14.26
C LYS A 93 3.41 -14.97 13.84
N CYS A 94 2.78 -14.07 13.10
CA CYS A 94 1.34 -14.16 12.81
C CYS A 94 0.97 -14.13 11.32
N GLY A 95 1.94 -13.95 10.42
CA GLY A 95 1.72 -13.93 8.97
C GLY A 95 1.05 -12.67 8.41
N SER A 96 0.68 -11.69 9.25
CA SER A 96 0.06 -10.44 8.80
C SER A 96 1.02 -9.56 8.01
N LEU A 97 0.52 -8.82 7.02
CA LEU A 97 1.30 -7.85 6.26
C LEU A 97 1.80 -6.71 7.14
N CYS A 98 3.08 -6.36 6.98
CA CYS A 98 3.70 -5.25 7.67
C CYS A 98 3.61 -3.97 6.84
N ARG A 99 3.72 -2.80 7.50
CA ARG A 99 3.41 -1.49 6.88
C ARG A 99 4.25 -1.16 5.64
N THR A 100 5.50 -1.62 5.62
CA THR A 100 6.46 -1.41 4.54
C THR A 100 7.31 -2.68 4.34
N PRO A 101 7.99 -2.85 3.19
CA PRO A 101 8.91 -3.97 2.95
C PRO A 101 9.98 -4.13 4.04
N GLU A 102 10.27 -3.04 4.72
CA GLU A 102 11.35 -2.89 5.67
C GLU A 102 10.89 -2.95 7.13
N ALA A 103 9.58 -2.83 7.42
CA ALA A 103 9.12 -2.77 8.80
C ALA A 103 9.52 -4.00 9.64
N CYS A 104 10.01 -3.76 10.88
CA CYS A 104 10.36 -4.80 11.86
C CYS A 104 9.42 -4.85 13.07
N LEU A 105 8.23 -4.25 12.94
CA LEU A 105 7.17 -4.26 13.94
C LEU A 105 5.88 -4.68 13.25
N CYS A 106 5.27 -5.75 13.74
CA CYS A 106 3.97 -6.21 13.26
C CYS A 106 2.85 -5.30 13.79
N PRO A 107 2.03 -4.69 12.91
CA PRO A 107 0.92 -3.84 13.35
C PRO A 107 -0.25 -4.64 13.97
N ALA A 108 -0.33 -5.96 13.74
CA ALA A 108 -1.43 -6.80 14.21
C ALA A 108 -1.14 -7.45 15.59
N CYS A 109 0.07 -7.99 15.79
CA CYS A 109 0.41 -8.74 17.01
C CYS A 109 1.54 -8.10 17.85
N ASN A 110 2.03 -6.92 17.45
CA ASN A 110 3.11 -6.18 18.11
C ASN A 110 4.45 -6.92 18.24
N HIS A 111 4.63 -8.06 17.57
CA HIS A 111 5.92 -8.74 17.53
C HIS A 111 6.95 -7.89 16.78
N THR A 112 8.19 -7.86 17.28
CA THR A 112 9.31 -7.15 16.68
C THR A 112 10.50 -8.06 16.41
N TRP A 113 11.27 -7.73 15.37
CA TRP A 113 12.47 -8.47 14.98
C TRP A 113 13.63 -7.54 14.56
N TYR A 114 13.73 -6.39 15.23
CA TYR A 114 14.80 -5.41 14.98
C TYR A 114 16.21 -6.00 15.13
N HIS A 115 16.39 -7.02 15.98
CA HIS A 115 17.66 -7.71 16.15
C HIS A 115 18.17 -8.37 14.85
N LEU A 116 17.30 -8.66 13.88
CA LEU A 116 17.67 -9.22 12.57
C LEU A 116 18.17 -8.17 11.57
N ARG A 117 17.96 -6.87 11.81
CA ARG A 117 18.36 -5.78 10.90
C ARG A 117 19.84 -5.41 10.96
N GLY A 118 20.63 -6.15 11.74
CA GLY A 118 22.01 -5.84 12.05
C GLY A 118 22.07 -4.94 13.28
N ALA A 119 22.70 -5.44 14.34
CA ALA A 119 23.34 -4.55 15.28
C ALA A 119 24.39 -3.74 14.50
N PRO A 120 24.61 -2.43 14.79
CA PRO A 120 25.91 -1.87 14.54
C PRO A 120 26.94 -2.80 15.21
N ASN A 121 28.06 -3.01 14.53
CA ASN A 121 29.17 -3.83 14.97
C ASN A 121 29.67 -3.31 16.35
N ASP A 122 29.03 -3.74 17.44
CA ASP A 122 29.41 -3.34 18.80
C ASP A 122 30.11 -4.53 19.45
N SER A 123 31.43 -4.50 19.30
CA SER A 123 32.37 -5.28 20.10
C SER A 123 32.39 -4.76 21.54
N SER A 124 31.25 -4.74 22.22
CA SER A 124 31.16 -4.34 23.62
C SER A 124 30.24 -5.31 24.33
N GLY A 125 30.84 -6.31 24.96
CA GLY A 125 30.14 -7.25 25.82
C GLY A 125 29.49 -6.54 26.99
N ILE A 126 28.16 -6.49 26.99
CA ILE A 126 27.39 -6.19 28.19
C ILE A 126 26.27 -7.23 28.25
N GLN A 127 26.40 -8.18 29.18
CA GLN A 127 25.30 -9.05 29.57
C GLN A 127 24.23 -8.23 30.32
N PRO A 128 22.93 -8.51 30.11
CA PRO A 128 21.89 -7.90 30.92
C PRO A 128 21.94 -8.40 32.37
N PRO A 129 21.56 -7.57 33.36
CA PRO A 129 21.59 -7.92 34.78
C PRO A 129 20.59 -9.03 35.13
N PRO A 130 20.79 -9.72 36.27
CA PRO A 130 20.07 -10.93 36.66
C PRO A 130 18.56 -10.74 36.87
#